data_AF-A0A1F9BZW2-F1
#
_entry.id   AF-A0A1F9BZW2-F1
#
_cell.length_a   1.000
_cell.length_b   1.000
_cell.length_c   1.000
_cell.angle_alpha   90.00
_cell.angle_beta   90.00
_cell.angle_gamma   90.00
#
_symmetry.space_group_name_H-M   'P 1'
#
loop_
_entity.id
_entity.type
_entity.pdbx_description
1 polymer ?
#
loop_
_entity_poly.entity_id
_entity_poly.type
_entity_poly.pdbx_seq_one_letter_code
_entity_poly.pdbx_strand_id
1 'polypeptide(L)'
;MKSDDFDIYPIQHNGKVYNVVTPFDMTFIEVHALLDWLGEQGAFAVTPEDEFMGPGKLFAYNVHGVTFEVDVQGDEVIVYSRSS
;
A
#
# COMPACT_ATOMS: atom_id res chain seq x y z
N MET A 1 -10.68 2.92 16.08
CA MET A 1 -9.83 3.97 15.47
C MET A 1 -10.75 4.89 14.72
N LYS A 2 -10.66 6.21 14.91
CA LYS A 2 -11.42 7.15 14.09
C LYS A 2 -10.85 7.05 12.68
N SER A 3 -11.72 6.87 11.69
CA SER A 3 -11.36 6.89 10.27
C SER A 3 -10.92 8.28 9.78
N ASP A 4 -10.90 9.27 10.66
CA ASP A 4 -10.60 10.68 10.36
C ASP A 4 -9.09 10.97 10.19
N ASP A 5 -8.20 10.00 10.46
CA ASP A 5 -6.74 10.23 10.40
C ASP A 5 -6.08 9.75 9.09
N PHE A 6 -6.81 9.07 8.20
CA PHE A 6 -6.24 8.55 6.95
C PHE A 6 -6.46 9.54 5.81
N ASP A 7 -5.37 10.15 5.35
CA ASP A 7 -5.38 10.98 4.15
C ASP A 7 -5.10 10.13 2.90
N ILE A 8 -5.64 10.58 1.77
CA ILE A 8 -5.45 9.94 0.47
C ILE A 8 -4.45 10.76 -0.33
N TYR A 9 -3.35 10.11 -0.73
CA TYR A 9 -2.28 10.69 -1.53
C TYR A 9 -2.23 9.98 -2.90
N PRO A 10 -2.68 10.64 -3.98
CA PRO A 10 -2.54 10.10 -5.33
C PRO A 10 -1.07 10.17 -5.78
N ILE A 11 -0.47 9.01 -6.07
CA ILE A 11 0.93 8.87 -6.47
C ILE A 11 1.01 8.30 -7.88
N GLN A 12 1.65 9.05 -8.78
CA GLN A 12 1.96 8.53 -10.11
C GLN A 12 3.25 7.69 -10.06
N HIS A 13 3.15 6.42 -10.43
CA HIS A 13 4.25 5.48 -10.39
C HIS A 13 4.14 4.47 -11.55
N ASN A 14 5.24 4.26 -12.30
CA ASN A 14 5.32 3.33 -13.45
C ASN A 14 4.17 3.44 -14.47
N GLY A 15 3.70 4.67 -14.73
CA GLY A 15 2.65 4.95 -15.71
C GLY A 15 1.22 4.71 -15.21
N LYS A 16 1.04 4.38 -13.93
CA LYS A 16 -0.25 4.24 -13.25
C LYS A 16 -0.36 5.23 -12.09
N VAL A 17 -1.58 5.49 -11.62
CA VAL A 17 -1.84 6.26 -10.40
C VAL A 17 -2.31 5.30 -9.32
N TYR A 18 -1.67 5.36 -8.16
CA TYR A 18 -2.02 4.62 -6.96
C TYR A 18 -2.52 5.59 -5.91
N ASN A 19 -3.54 5.20 -5.15
CA ASN A 19 -4.00 5.97 -4.00
C ASN A 19 -3.35 5.38 -2.75
N VAL A 20 -2.34 6.07 -2.21
CA VAL A 20 -1.75 5.70 -0.94
C VAL A 20 -2.58 6.31 0.17
N VAL A 21 -3.19 5.47 1.00
CA VAL A 21 -4.09 5.86 2.08
C VAL A 21 -3.40 5.62 3.41
N THR A 22 -3.02 6.68 4.12
CA THR A 22 -2.18 6.54 5.32
C THR A 22 -2.31 7.74 6.27
N PRO A 23 -2.21 7.52 7.60
CA PRO A 23 -2.09 8.58 8.59
C PRO A 23 -0.62 8.97 8.83
N PHE A 24 0.33 8.29 8.19
CA PHE A 24 1.75 8.45 8.47
C PHE A 24 2.40 9.39 7.45
N ASP A 25 3.26 10.27 7.93
CA ASP A 25 4.18 11.02 7.08
C ASP A 25 5.21 10.05 6.47
N MET A 26 4.98 9.66 5.22
CA MET A 26 5.90 8.82 4.46
C MET A 26 6.77 9.69 3.54
N THR A 27 8.06 9.39 3.52
CA THR A 27 8.98 10.02 2.57
C THR A 27 8.72 9.53 1.15
N PHE A 28 9.10 10.34 0.16
CA PHE A 28 9.05 9.95 -1.26
C PHE A 28 9.75 8.61 -1.53
N ILE A 29 10.89 8.37 -0.88
CA ILE A 29 11.67 7.13 -1.03
C ILE A 29 10.89 5.93 -0.48
N GLU A 30 10.30 6.05 0.71
CA GLU A 30 9.49 4.97 1.31
C GLU A 30 8.28 4.63 0.44
N VAL A 31 7.57 5.65 -0.08
CA VAL A 31 6.40 5.44 -0.93
C VAL A 31 6.78 4.75 -2.23
N HIS A 32 7.80 5.22 -2.94
CA HIS A 32 8.21 4.61 -4.20
C HIS A 32 8.75 3.19 -4.01
N ALA A 33 9.59 2.97 -2.98
CA ALA A 33 10.13 1.64 -2.69
C ALA A 33 9.02 0.63 -2.31
N LEU A 34 8.00 1.10 -1.57
CA LEU A 34 6.82 0.29 -1.27
C LEU A 34 6.06 -0.10 -2.55
N LEU A 35 5.77 0.87 -3.43
CA LEU A 35 5.05 0.61 -4.68
C LEU A 35 5.81 -0.31 -5.63
N ASP A 36 7.14 -0.12 -5.75
CA ASP A 36 8.01 -1.01 -6.52
C ASP A 36 7.92 -2.44 -5.99
N TRP A 37 8.10 -2.61 -4.67
CA TRP A 37 8.06 -3.93 -4.04
C TRP A 37 6.69 -4.60 -4.17
N LEU A 38 5.59 -3.87 -3.96
CA LEU A 38 4.23 -4.38 -4.17
C LEU A 38 4.00 -4.81 -5.63
N GLY A 39 4.57 -4.06 -6.58
CA GLY A 39 4.57 -4.42 -7.99
C GLY A 39 5.29 -5.74 -8.25
N GLU A 40 6.47 -5.94 -7.64
CA GLU A 40 7.24 -7.18 -7.73
C GLU A 40 6.50 -8.38 -7.11
N GLN A 41 5.72 -8.16 -6.04
CA GLN A 41 4.86 -9.19 -5.44
C GLN A 41 3.58 -9.47 -6.25
N GLY A 42 3.31 -8.70 -7.31
CA GLY A 42 2.07 -8.83 -8.09
C GLY A 42 0.82 -8.37 -7.32
N ALA A 43 0.98 -7.50 -6.31
CA ALA A 43 -0.09 -7.10 -5.40
C ALA A 43 -1.30 -6.45 -6.11
N PHE A 44 -1.06 -5.77 -7.23
CA PHE A 44 -2.07 -5.03 -7.99
C PHE A 44 -2.84 -5.87 -9.03
N ALA A 45 -2.47 -7.15 -9.22
CA ALA A 45 -3.16 -8.03 -10.15
C ALA A 45 -4.48 -8.51 -9.53
N VAL A 46 -5.58 -8.49 -10.30
CA VAL A 46 -6.84 -9.12 -9.88
C VAL A 46 -6.66 -10.64 -9.95
N THR A 47 -6.85 -11.33 -8.83
CA THR A 47 -6.79 -12.79 -8.73
C THR A 47 -8.17 -13.37 -8.43
N PRO A 48 -8.42 -14.66 -8.73
CA PRO A 48 -9.68 -15.32 -8.35
C PRO A 48 -9.96 -15.32 -6.85
N GLU A 49 -8.91 -15.21 -6.02
CA GLU A 49 -9.02 -15.06 -4.56
C GLU A 49 -9.68 -13.73 -4.18
N ASP A 50 -9.51 -12.66 -4.97
CA ASP A 50 -10.15 -11.36 -4.72
C ASP A 50 -11.66 -11.43 -4.87
N GLU A 51 -12.14 -12.30 -5.77
CA GLU A 51 -13.58 -12.56 -5.94
C GLU A 51 -14.17 -13.40 -4.79
N PHE A 52 -13.35 -14.21 -4.11
CA PHE A 52 -13.80 -15.16 -3.10
C PHE A 52 -13.62 -14.68 -1.66
N MET A 53 -12.46 -14.07 -1.35
CA MET A 53 -12.10 -13.58 -0.01
C MET A 53 -12.33 -12.07 0.17
N GLY A 54 -12.65 -11.36 -0.91
CA GLY A 54 -12.75 -9.90 -0.93
C GLY A 54 -11.49 -9.27 -1.50
N PRO A 55 -11.55 -7.96 -1.85
CA PRO A 55 -10.55 -7.32 -2.70
C PRO A 55 -9.21 -7.02 -2.03
N GLY A 56 -9.09 -7.24 -0.71
CA GLY A 56 -7.95 -6.80 0.09
C GLY A 56 -6.86 -7.85 0.26
N LYS A 57 -5.63 -7.51 -0.10
CA LYS A 57 -4.43 -8.34 0.08
C LYS A 57 -3.50 -7.72 1.10
N LEU A 58 -3.21 -8.47 2.17
CA LEU A 58 -2.31 -8.04 3.22
C LEU A 58 -0.86 -8.38 2.90
N PHE A 59 0.00 -7.38 3.02
CA PHE A 59 1.44 -7.50 2.88
C PHE A 59 2.17 -6.88 4.08
N ALA A 60 3.32 -7.46 4.41
CA ALA A 60 4.27 -6.88 5.36
C ALA A 60 5.58 -6.56 4.61
N TYR A 61 5.89 -5.27 4.47
CA TYR A 61 7.05 -4.77 3.75
C TYR A 61 8.08 -4.20 4.72
N ASN A 62 9.35 -4.56 4.57
CA ASN A 62 10.44 -3.98 5.36
C ASN A 62 11.43 -3.25 4.45
N VAL A 63 11.69 -1.97 4.74
CA VAL A 63 12.65 -1.14 4.00
C VAL A 63 13.39 -0.22 4.96
N HIS A 64 14.72 -0.16 4.83
CA HIS A 64 15.58 0.70 5.66
C HIS A 64 15.34 0.59 7.17
N GLY A 65 14.93 -0.58 7.67
CA GLY A 65 14.62 -0.80 9.09
C GLY A 65 13.20 -0.39 9.51
N VAL A 66 12.36 0.09 8.58
CA VAL A 66 10.95 0.40 8.81
C VAL A 66 10.09 -0.73 8.26
N THR A 67 9.15 -1.23 9.06
CA THR A 67 8.16 -2.23 8.67
C THR A 67 6.80 -1.58 8.46
N PHE A 68 6.20 -1.84 7.30
CA PHE A 68 4.88 -1.41 6.91
C PHE A 68 3.93 -2.60 6.83
N GLU A 69 2.75 -2.48 7.41
CA GLU A 69 1.64 -3.39 7.17
C GLU A 69 0.63 -2.72 6.25
N VAL A 70 0.35 -3.37 5.12
CA VAL A 70 -0.33 -2.76 3.99
C VAL A 70 -1.45 -3.66 3.49
N ASP A 71 -2.62 -3.08 3.23
CA ASP A 71 -3.71 -3.72 2.48
C ASP A 71 -3.80 -3.10 1.08
N VAL A 72 -3.78 -3.96 0.07
CA VAL A 72 -3.88 -3.56 -1.33
C VAL A 72 -5.25 -3.97 -1.87
N GLN A 73 -5.99 -2.99 -2.36
CA GLN A 73 -7.30 -3.16 -2.98
C GLN A 73 -7.30 -2.53 -4.37
N GLY A 74 -6.95 -3.33 -5.38
CA GLY A 74 -6.74 -2.83 -6.73
C GLY A 74 -5.59 -1.83 -6.78
N ASP A 75 -5.90 -0.54 -6.93
CA ASP A 75 -4.92 0.56 -6.96
C ASP A 75 -4.86 1.37 -5.65
N GLU A 76 -5.63 0.96 -4.65
CA GLU A 76 -5.57 1.54 -3.31
C GLU A 76 -4.55 0.77 -2.47
N VAL A 77 -3.67 1.52 -1.80
CA VAL A 77 -2.61 1.00 -0.95
C VAL A 77 -2.79 1.61 0.44
N ILE A 78 -3.37 0.84 1.35
CA ILE A 78 -3.74 1.29 2.68
C ILE A 78 -2.65 0.87 3.67
N VAL A 79 -2.00 1.84 4.30
CA VAL A 79 -0.92 1.58 5.26
C VAL A 79 -1.46 1.69 6.68
N TYR A 80 -1.65 0.56 7.36
CA TYR A 80 -2.23 0.51 8.71
C TYR A 80 -1.21 0.70 9.82
N SER A 81 0.02 0.27 9.58
CA SER A 81 1.08 0.25 10.58
C SER A 81 2.40 0.65 9.93
N ARG A 82 3.17 1.43 10.68
CA ARG A 82 4.55 1.79 10.38
C ARG A 82 5.34 1.69 11.69
N SER A 83 6.34 0.82 11.73
CA SER A 83 7.20 0.62 12.91
C SER A 83 8.68 0.64 12.52
N SER A 84 9.53 1.17 13.41
CA SER A 84 10.99 1.28 13.26
C SER A 84 11.71 0.66 14.44
#